data_AF-R6N2I9-F1
#
_entry.id   AF-R6N2I9-F1
#
_cell.length_a   1.000
_cell.length_b   1.000
_cell.length_c   1.000
_cell.angle_alpha   90.00
_cell.angle_beta   90.00
_cell.angle_gamma   90.00
#
_symmetry.space_group_name_H-M   'P 1'
#
loop_
_entity.id
_entity.type
_entity.pdbx_description
1 polymer ?
#
loop_
_entity_poly.entity_id
_entity_poly.type
_entity_poly.pdbx_seq_one_letter_code
_entity_poly.pdbx_strand_id
1 'polypeptide(L)'
;MIKKVLALMLVLSSVFLCGCDNSKRIDKAVIIECIIVDKSDYKFIYISDEEKSETVKIEEESLEKALKTLKTEHKPEIVLSKLELIAFAENVDSEKYYSALQYIKNNYAVSPSVYTAVCSNDILKLLDEPKTLEKCTEQIMILEKKDTDISSTLLKMNNNLSKSKKSLLYLPHISKNNGVTGEKVEIMIKK
;
A
#
# COMPACT_ATOMS: atom_id res chain seq x y z
N MET A 1 1.62 5.49 -68.97
CA MET A 1 2.61 5.31 -67.88
C MET A 1 2.19 5.96 -66.56
N ILE A 2 1.49 7.10 -66.58
CA ILE A 2 1.02 7.84 -65.39
C ILE A 2 0.15 7.01 -64.41
N LYS A 3 -0.78 6.17 -64.91
CA LYS A 3 -1.64 5.34 -64.05
C LYS A 3 -0.89 4.33 -63.17
N LYS A 4 0.24 3.79 -63.66
CA LYS A 4 1.09 2.84 -62.90
C LYS A 4 1.91 3.55 -61.83
N VAL A 5 2.33 4.80 -62.09
CA VAL A 5 3.08 5.62 -61.12
C VAL A 5 2.17 6.11 -59.99
N LEU A 6 0.92 6.47 -60.30
CA LEU A 6 -0.05 6.91 -59.29
C LEU A 6 -0.43 5.78 -58.32
N ALA A 7 -0.61 4.55 -58.85
CA ALA A 7 -0.88 3.37 -58.03
C ALA A 7 0.30 3.02 -57.10
N LEU A 8 1.54 3.19 -57.59
CA LEU A 8 2.75 2.92 -56.80
C LEU A 8 2.91 3.93 -55.64
N MET A 9 2.61 5.22 -55.87
CA MET A 9 2.62 6.24 -54.83
C MET A 9 1.56 6.01 -53.75
N LEU A 10 0.35 5.54 -54.12
CA LEU A 10 -0.71 5.21 -53.17
C LEU A 10 -0.36 4.01 -52.27
N VAL A 11 0.32 3.00 -52.83
CA VAL A 11 0.78 1.83 -52.06
C VAL A 11 1.92 2.20 -51.11
N LEU A 12 2.87 3.05 -51.55
CA LEU A 12 3.95 3.55 -50.68
C LEU A 12 3.44 4.41 -49.52
N SER A 13 2.37 5.19 -49.72
CA SER A 13 1.73 5.94 -48.61
C SER A 13 1.01 5.04 -47.60
N SER A 14 0.56 3.84 -47.99
CA SER A 14 -0.08 2.90 -47.06
C SER A 14 0.91 2.23 -46.10
N VAL A 15 2.19 2.13 -46.46
CA VAL A 15 3.24 1.60 -45.58
C VAL A 15 3.67 2.63 -44.52
N PHE A 16 3.51 3.93 -44.79
CA PHE A 16 3.71 5.00 -43.80
C PHE A 16 2.51 5.20 -42.86
N LEU A 17 1.33 4.65 -43.22
CA LEU A 17 0.12 4.65 -42.40
C LEU A 17 -0.09 3.36 -41.61
N CYS A 18 0.77 2.35 -41.76
CA CYS A 18 1.02 1.37 -40.72
C CYS A 18 1.74 2.12 -39.59
N GLY A 19 0.93 2.88 -38.84
CA GLY A 19 1.37 3.60 -37.66
C GLY A 19 2.20 2.65 -36.84
N CYS A 20 3.36 3.15 -36.40
CA CYS A 20 4.06 2.56 -35.28
C CYS A 20 2.99 2.23 -34.25
N ASP A 21 2.77 0.94 -34.02
CA ASP A 21 2.06 0.45 -32.87
C ASP A 21 2.99 0.69 -31.67
N ASN A 22 3.32 1.97 -31.44
CA ASN A 22 3.36 2.49 -30.10
C ASN A 22 1.92 2.38 -29.62
N SER A 23 1.48 1.16 -29.33
CA SER A 23 0.70 0.93 -28.15
C SER A 23 1.53 1.62 -27.08
N LYS A 24 1.23 2.90 -26.83
CA LYS A 24 1.37 3.46 -25.51
C LYS A 24 0.58 2.47 -24.68
N ARG A 25 1.27 1.45 -24.16
CA ARG A 25 0.93 0.88 -22.88
C ARG A 25 0.82 2.13 -22.03
N ILE A 26 -0.40 2.63 -21.87
CA ILE A 26 -0.73 3.52 -20.78
C ILE A 26 -0.22 2.70 -19.61
N ASP A 27 0.89 3.12 -19.01
CA ASP A 27 1.48 2.41 -17.88
C ASP A 27 0.35 2.28 -16.86
N LYS A 28 -0.17 1.06 -16.73
CA LYS A 28 -1.38 0.78 -15.95
C LYS A 28 -1.04 1.08 -14.50
N ALA A 29 -1.88 1.87 -13.86
CA ALA A 29 -1.65 2.28 -12.49
C ALA A 29 -1.79 1.07 -11.55
N VAL A 30 -0.90 0.97 -10.58
CA VAL A 30 -0.97 -0.02 -9.51
C VAL A 30 -1.57 0.65 -8.28
N ILE A 31 -2.75 0.19 -7.88
CA ILE A 31 -3.50 0.73 -6.74
C ILE A 31 -3.14 -0.07 -5.50
N ILE A 32 -2.36 0.54 -4.60
CA ILE A 32 -1.93 -0.10 -3.35
C ILE A 32 -3.08 -0.04 -2.35
N GLU A 33 -3.51 -1.20 -1.85
CA GLU A 33 -4.59 -1.32 -0.85
C GLU A 33 -4.03 -1.57 0.55
N CYS A 34 -2.93 -2.31 0.66
CA CYS A 34 -2.28 -2.59 1.93
C CYS A 34 -0.76 -2.57 1.81
N ILE A 35 -0.11 -2.01 2.83
CA ILE A 35 1.34 -2.06 3.03
C ILE A 35 1.61 -2.88 4.29
N ILE A 36 2.33 -3.97 4.14
CA ILE A 36 2.87 -4.74 5.27
C ILE A 36 4.29 -4.27 5.54
N VAL A 37 4.54 -3.84 6.76
CA VAL A 37 5.86 -3.52 7.27
C VAL A 37 6.33 -4.70 8.11
N ASP A 38 7.32 -5.43 7.62
CA ASP A 38 7.96 -6.54 8.33
C ASP A 38 9.36 -6.10 8.80
N LYS A 39 10.06 -6.96 9.55
CA LYS A 39 11.38 -6.68 10.11
C LYS A 39 12.40 -6.38 9.00
N SER A 40 12.51 -7.25 8.01
CA SER A 40 13.49 -7.16 6.92
C SER A 40 12.96 -6.51 5.65
N ASP A 41 11.64 -6.46 5.48
CA ASP A 41 11.04 -6.18 4.19
C ASP A 41 9.72 -5.43 4.27
N TYR A 42 9.25 -5.02 3.10
CA TYR A 42 7.95 -4.41 2.87
C TYR A 42 7.20 -5.28 1.86
N LYS A 43 5.93 -5.56 2.13
CA LYS A 43 5.04 -6.18 1.14
C LYS A 43 3.96 -5.21 0.74
N PHE A 44 3.72 -5.11 -0.55
CA PHE A 44 2.71 -4.25 -1.13
C PHE A 44 1.63 -5.14 -1.73
N ILE A 45 0.41 -5.00 -1.22
CA ILE A 45 -0.78 -5.65 -1.76
C ILE A 45 -1.48 -4.63 -2.62
N TYR A 46 -1.72 -4.97 -3.89
CA TYR A 46 -2.31 -4.07 -4.85
C TYR A 46 -3.29 -4.78 -5.78
N ILE A 47 -4.24 -3.99 -6.30
CA ILE A 47 -5.09 -4.43 -7.39
C ILE A 47 -4.43 -4.06 -8.70
N SER A 48 -4.28 -5.05 -9.58
CA SER A 48 -3.97 -4.85 -10.99
C SER A 48 -5.25 -4.89 -11.84
N ASP A 49 -5.13 -4.54 -13.11
CA ASP A 49 -6.22 -4.47 -14.08
C ASP A 49 -7.12 -5.73 -14.21
N GLU A 50 -6.71 -6.88 -13.66
CA GLU A 50 -7.54 -8.10 -13.64
C GLU A 50 -8.48 -8.20 -12.43
N GLU A 51 -8.60 -7.14 -11.61
CA GLU A 51 -9.31 -7.15 -10.31
C GLU A 51 -8.79 -8.23 -9.34
N LYS A 52 -7.58 -8.72 -9.61
CA LYS A 52 -6.89 -9.69 -8.76
C LYS A 52 -5.96 -8.93 -7.82
N SER A 53 -6.01 -9.32 -6.56
CA SER A 53 -5.01 -8.87 -5.58
C SER A 53 -3.69 -9.55 -5.90
N GLU A 54 -2.65 -8.74 -6.08
CA GLU A 54 -1.28 -9.17 -6.27
C GLU A 54 -0.43 -8.68 -5.11
N THR A 55 0.66 -9.39 -4.83
CA THR A 55 1.60 -9.02 -3.76
C THR A 55 3.02 -8.96 -4.29
N VAL A 56 3.72 -7.89 -3.94
CA VAL A 56 5.16 -7.73 -4.21
C VAL A 56 5.90 -7.53 -2.89
N LYS A 57 6.96 -8.30 -2.69
CA LYS A 57 7.88 -8.20 -1.54
C LYS A 57 9.14 -7.47 -1.96
N ILE A 58 9.55 -6.46 -1.19
CA ILE A 58 10.75 -5.67 -1.43
C ILE A 58 11.59 -5.59 -0.15
N GLU A 59 12.86 -5.96 -0.26
CA GLU A 59 13.82 -5.94 0.84
C GLU A 59 14.60 -4.61 0.80
N GLU A 60 14.14 -3.65 1.60
CA GLU A 60 14.72 -2.31 1.68
C GLU A 60 14.76 -1.82 3.13
N GLU A 61 15.68 -0.91 3.43
CA GLU A 61 15.87 -0.36 4.78
C GLU A 61 14.74 0.60 5.20
N SER A 62 14.02 1.18 4.24
CA SER A 62 12.97 2.18 4.50
C SER A 62 11.82 2.07 3.50
N LEU A 63 10.64 2.51 3.94
CA LEU A 63 9.43 2.51 3.12
C LEU A 63 9.56 3.42 1.90
N GLU A 64 10.30 4.53 2.03
CA GLU A 64 10.61 5.42 0.91
C GLU A 64 11.39 4.69 -0.18
N LYS A 65 12.45 3.96 0.20
CA LYS A 65 13.26 3.18 -0.74
C LYS A 65 12.45 2.05 -1.34
N ALA A 66 11.67 1.33 -0.52
CA ALA A 66 10.79 0.27 -0.99
C ALA A 66 9.80 0.75 -2.08
N LEU A 67 9.16 1.91 -1.88
CA LEU A 67 8.26 2.49 -2.88
C LEU A 67 8.99 2.98 -4.13
N LYS A 68 10.23 3.50 -4.01
CA LYS A 68 11.07 3.87 -5.16
C LYS A 68 11.47 2.63 -5.96
N THR A 69 11.85 1.55 -5.30
CA THR A 69 12.18 0.25 -5.91
C THR A 69 10.95 -0.33 -6.61
N LEU A 70 9.78 -0.33 -5.96
CA LEU A 70 8.51 -0.74 -6.55
C LEU A 70 8.22 0.01 -7.87
N LYS A 71 8.40 1.33 -7.86
CA LYS A 71 8.17 2.19 -9.03
C LYS A 71 9.12 1.88 -10.18
N THR A 72 10.36 1.51 -9.86
CA THR A 72 11.42 1.28 -10.85
C THR A 72 11.32 -0.13 -11.46
N GLU A 73 11.09 -1.14 -10.63
CA GLU A 73 11.07 -2.54 -11.05
C GLU A 73 9.79 -2.91 -11.81
N HIS A 74 8.63 -2.46 -11.33
CA HIS A 74 7.35 -2.84 -11.90
C HIS A 74 6.85 -1.84 -12.98
N LYS A 75 7.55 -0.69 -13.10
CA LYS A 75 7.22 0.45 -13.97
C LYS A 75 5.76 0.96 -13.96
N PRO A 76 4.93 0.82 -12.90
CA PRO A 76 3.57 1.32 -12.94
C PRO A 76 3.51 2.73 -12.36
N GLU A 77 2.45 3.47 -12.70
CA GLU A 77 2.05 4.60 -11.87
C GLU A 77 1.52 4.06 -10.53
N ILE A 78 2.22 4.31 -9.41
CA ILE A 78 1.77 3.85 -8.09
C ILE A 78 0.73 4.83 -7.54
N VAL A 79 -0.45 4.32 -7.22
CA VAL A 79 -1.56 5.07 -6.63
C VAL A 79 -1.74 4.68 -5.17
N LEU A 80 -1.49 5.62 -4.27
CA LEU A 80 -1.63 5.45 -2.81
C LEU A 80 -2.95 5.99 -2.24
N SER A 81 -3.77 6.65 -3.06
CA SER A 81 -5.02 7.31 -2.61
C SER A 81 -6.11 6.34 -2.17
N LYS A 82 -5.90 5.04 -2.40
CA LYS A 82 -6.80 3.94 -2.02
C LYS A 82 -6.19 3.03 -0.95
N LEU A 83 -5.04 3.39 -0.40
CA LEU A 83 -4.44 2.67 0.71
C LEU A 83 -5.43 2.61 1.87
N GLU A 84 -5.76 1.41 2.34
CA GLU A 84 -6.73 1.19 3.41
C GLU A 84 -6.04 0.87 4.73
N LEU A 85 -4.99 0.04 4.68
CA LEU A 85 -4.32 -0.48 5.87
C LEU A 85 -2.79 -0.47 5.74
N ILE A 86 -2.12 0.01 6.79
CA ILE A 86 -0.70 -0.25 7.02
C ILE A 86 -0.61 -1.25 8.18
N ALA A 87 -0.22 -2.48 7.85
CA ALA A 87 -0.09 -3.57 8.80
C ALA A 87 1.37 -3.73 9.24
N PHE A 88 1.63 -3.61 10.53
CA PHE A 88 2.96 -3.84 11.10
C PHE A 88 3.04 -5.26 11.66
N ALA A 89 4.11 -5.98 11.36
CA ALA A 89 4.38 -7.24 12.04
C ALA A 89 4.69 -7.00 13.53
N GLU A 90 4.36 -7.97 14.38
CA GLU A 90 4.52 -7.88 15.84
C GLU A 90 5.97 -7.61 16.29
N ASN A 91 6.94 -8.01 15.49
CA ASN A 91 8.37 -7.95 15.79
C ASN A 91 9.11 -6.82 15.05
N VAL A 92 8.38 -5.83 14.52
CA VAL A 92 8.98 -4.65 13.89
C VAL A 92 9.62 -3.75 14.94
N ASP A 93 10.87 -3.35 14.69
CA ASP A 93 11.58 -2.41 15.56
C ASP A 93 10.88 -1.05 15.60
N SER A 94 10.78 -0.45 16.79
CA SER A 94 10.06 0.81 16.99
C SER A 94 10.54 1.97 16.12
N GLU A 95 11.82 1.98 15.73
CA GLU A 95 12.41 2.97 14.83
C GLU A 95 11.91 2.79 13.38
N LYS A 96 11.80 1.54 12.91
CA LYS A 96 11.25 1.21 11.59
C LYS A 96 9.75 1.51 11.55
N TYR A 97 9.04 1.23 12.64
CA TYR A 97 7.66 1.63 12.83
C TYR A 97 7.51 3.16 12.69
N TYR A 98 8.30 3.92 13.46
CA TYR A 98 8.26 5.39 13.44
C TYR A 98 8.60 5.97 12.07
N SER A 99 9.67 5.49 11.43
CA SER A 99 10.13 6.00 10.14
C SER A 99 9.12 5.75 9.02
N ALA A 100 8.52 4.55 8.97
CA ALA A 100 7.44 4.22 8.04
C ALA A 100 6.23 5.16 8.23
N LEU A 101 5.83 5.40 9.48
CA LEU A 101 4.74 6.32 9.79
C LEU A 101 5.05 7.76 9.41
N GLN A 102 6.24 8.28 9.74
CA GLN A 102 6.61 9.65 9.37
C GLN A 102 6.61 9.83 7.86
N TYR A 103 7.12 8.85 7.13
CA TYR A 103 7.14 8.88 5.68
C TYR A 103 5.73 8.92 5.09
N ILE A 104 4.86 7.96 5.45
CA ILE A 104 3.49 7.89 4.94
C ILE A 104 2.67 9.12 5.33
N LYS A 105 2.78 9.57 6.58
CA LYS A 105 2.04 10.75 7.05
C LYS A 105 2.35 12.00 6.22
N ASN A 106 3.61 12.16 5.81
CA ASN A 106 4.05 13.32 5.03
C ASN A 106 3.79 13.15 3.52
N ASN A 107 3.24 12.01 3.10
CA ASN A 107 2.91 11.75 1.70
C ASN A 107 1.49 12.24 1.40
N TYR A 108 1.37 13.32 0.63
CA TYR A 108 0.08 13.93 0.25
C TYR A 108 -0.85 13.02 -0.57
N ALA A 109 -0.32 11.95 -1.16
CA ALA A 109 -1.15 10.99 -1.89
C ALA A 109 -1.89 10.00 -0.95
N VAL A 110 -1.56 9.98 0.35
CA VAL A 110 -2.14 9.07 1.32
C VAL A 110 -3.25 9.76 2.12
N SER A 111 -4.38 9.07 2.29
CA SER A 111 -5.48 9.57 3.12
C SER A 111 -5.09 9.61 4.61
N PRO A 112 -5.36 10.69 5.37
CA PRO A 112 -5.17 10.71 6.83
C PRO A 112 -6.01 9.67 7.58
N SER A 113 -7.04 9.11 6.94
CA SER A 113 -7.94 8.09 7.48
C SER A 113 -7.45 6.65 7.29
N VAL A 114 -6.31 6.44 6.61
CA VAL A 114 -5.72 5.10 6.47
C VAL A 114 -5.55 4.46 7.85
N TYR A 115 -6.03 3.23 7.98
CA TYR A 115 -5.92 2.46 9.20
C TYR A 115 -4.52 1.92 9.39
N THR A 116 -4.15 1.74 10.64
CA THR A 116 -2.90 1.11 11.03
C THR A 116 -3.14 0.15 12.16
N ALA A 117 -2.50 -1.01 12.08
CA ALA A 117 -2.60 -2.04 13.10
C ALA A 117 -1.29 -2.82 13.21
N VAL A 118 -1.06 -3.40 14.37
CA VAL A 118 -0.16 -4.54 14.50
C VAL A 118 -0.93 -5.78 14.13
N CYS A 119 -0.36 -6.64 13.30
CA CYS A 119 -1.01 -7.85 12.84
C CYS A 119 -0.16 -9.07 13.18
N SER A 120 -0.80 -10.11 13.71
CA SER A 120 -0.16 -11.42 13.88
C SER A 120 0.31 -11.99 12.55
N ASN A 121 1.32 -12.86 12.59
CA ASN A 121 1.87 -13.52 11.38
C ASN A 121 0.80 -14.27 10.57
N ASP A 122 -0.21 -14.83 11.23
CA ASP A 122 -1.30 -15.54 10.55
C ASP A 122 -2.23 -14.60 9.80
N ILE A 123 -2.44 -13.38 10.30
CA ILE A 123 -3.18 -12.34 9.58
C ILE A 123 -2.37 -11.83 8.41
N LEU A 124 -1.08 -11.55 8.60
CA LEU A 124 -0.22 -11.03 7.53
C LEU A 124 -0.17 -11.92 6.28
N LYS A 125 -0.26 -13.24 6.44
CA LYS A 125 -0.29 -14.22 5.35
C LYS A 125 -1.61 -14.28 4.58
N LEU A 126 -2.66 -13.64 5.10
CA LEU A 126 -4.02 -13.69 4.56
C LEU A 126 -4.48 -12.31 4.07
N LEU A 127 -3.68 -11.26 4.24
CA LEU A 127 -4.05 -9.89 3.88
C LEU A 127 -4.20 -9.67 2.36
N ASP A 128 -3.61 -10.53 1.55
CA ASP A 128 -3.82 -10.59 0.09
C ASP A 128 -5.21 -11.11 -0.29
N GLU A 129 -5.95 -11.72 0.66
CA GLU A 129 -7.36 -12.04 0.48
C GLU A 129 -8.22 -10.79 0.78
N PRO A 130 -9.01 -10.27 -0.18
CA PRO A 130 -9.81 -9.05 0.03
C PRO A 130 -10.75 -9.11 1.24
N LYS A 131 -11.34 -10.29 1.48
CA LYS A 131 -12.24 -10.54 2.63
C LYS A 131 -11.52 -10.43 3.97
N THR A 132 -10.22 -10.71 4.02
CA THR A 132 -9.44 -10.61 5.25
C THR A 132 -9.07 -9.16 5.52
N LEU A 133 -8.66 -8.41 4.49
CA LEU A 133 -8.40 -6.97 4.61
C LEU A 133 -9.66 -6.23 5.12
N GLU A 134 -10.82 -6.50 4.52
CA GLU A 134 -12.12 -5.95 4.95
C GLU A 134 -12.43 -6.27 6.42
N LYS A 135 -12.27 -7.53 6.83
CA LYS A 135 -12.48 -7.92 8.23
C LYS A 135 -11.49 -7.25 9.19
N CYS A 136 -10.25 -7.03 8.77
CA CYS A 136 -9.26 -6.34 9.60
C CYS A 136 -9.69 -4.88 9.82
N THR A 137 -10.08 -4.16 8.77
CA THR A 137 -10.53 -2.76 8.90
C THR A 137 -11.82 -2.66 9.72
N GLU A 138 -12.76 -3.60 9.56
CA GLU A 138 -13.95 -3.70 10.43
C GLU A 138 -13.60 -3.86 11.92
N GLN A 139 -12.68 -4.77 12.26
CA GLN A 139 -12.26 -4.97 13.65
C GLN A 139 -11.57 -3.72 14.22
N ILE A 140 -10.74 -3.04 13.43
CA ILE A 140 -10.12 -1.77 13.81
C ILE A 140 -11.20 -0.72 14.12
N MET A 141 -12.23 -0.60 13.27
CA MET A 141 -13.35 0.32 13.49
C MET A 141 -14.13 -0.01 14.76
N ILE A 142 -14.38 -1.30 15.04
CA ILE A 142 -15.07 -1.73 16.26
C ILE A 142 -14.25 -1.36 17.50
N LEU A 143 -12.94 -1.59 17.48
CA LEU A 143 -12.03 -1.22 18.56
C LEU A 143 -12.03 0.29 18.80
N GLU A 144 -11.90 1.07 17.74
CA GLU A 144 -11.89 2.53 17.80
C GLU A 144 -13.18 3.11 18.38
N LYS A 145 -14.34 2.47 18.12
CA LYS A 145 -15.63 2.86 18.71
C LYS A 145 -15.72 2.52 20.20
N LYS A 146 -15.05 1.44 20.64
CA LYS A 146 -15.06 1.00 22.04
C LYS A 146 -14.09 1.81 22.91
N ASP A 147 -12.95 2.20 22.36
CA ASP A 147 -11.90 2.91 23.08
C ASP A 147 -11.30 4.01 22.20
N THR A 148 -11.56 5.27 22.59
CA THR A 148 -11.14 6.45 21.84
C THR A 148 -9.63 6.71 21.91
N ASP A 149 -8.92 6.10 22.86
CA ASP A 149 -7.48 6.26 23.02
C ASP A 149 -6.69 5.44 21.98
N ILE A 150 -7.36 4.51 21.30
CA ILE A 150 -6.76 3.73 20.22
C ILE A 150 -6.43 4.64 19.02
N SER A 151 -5.17 4.58 18.64
CA SER A 151 -4.59 5.33 17.54
C SER A 151 -4.73 4.55 16.23
N SER A 152 -5.96 4.26 15.83
CA SER A 152 -6.28 3.39 14.69
C SER A 152 -5.97 3.98 13.32
N THR A 153 -5.98 5.31 13.18
CA THR A 153 -5.75 6.02 11.91
C THR A 153 -4.45 6.82 11.94
N LEU A 154 -3.88 7.10 10.77
CA LEU A 154 -2.69 7.98 10.64
C LEU A 154 -2.87 9.32 11.35
N LEU A 155 -4.04 9.95 11.20
CA LEU A 155 -4.37 11.20 11.88
C LEU A 155 -4.33 11.06 13.41
N LYS A 156 -5.01 10.03 13.95
CA LYS A 156 -5.04 9.77 15.39
C LYS A 156 -3.66 9.45 15.93
N MET A 157 -2.88 8.61 15.26
CA MET A 157 -1.50 8.32 15.63
C MET A 157 -0.65 9.57 15.68
N ASN A 158 -0.70 10.43 14.66
CA ASN A 158 0.10 11.65 14.66
C ASN A 158 -0.29 12.60 15.81
N ASN A 159 -1.59 12.73 16.08
CA ASN A 159 -2.08 13.53 17.20
C ASN A 159 -1.66 12.96 18.55
N ASN A 160 -1.69 11.64 18.72
CA ASN A 160 -1.33 11.01 19.99
C ASN A 160 0.20 10.99 20.19
N LEU A 161 0.98 10.77 19.13
CA LEU A 161 2.45 10.74 19.19
C LEU A 161 3.06 12.13 19.44
N SER A 162 2.41 13.19 18.94
CA SER A 162 2.81 14.57 19.22
C SER A 162 2.48 15.01 20.65
N LYS A 163 1.37 14.53 21.23
CA LYS A 163 0.98 14.80 22.62
C LYS A 163 1.74 13.95 23.64
N SER A 164 2.15 12.73 23.27
CA SER A 164 2.76 11.76 24.17
C SER A 164 4.20 12.15 24.54
N LYS A 165 4.41 12.49 25.82
CA LYS A 165 5.76 12.76 26.37
C LYS A 165 6.66 11.52 26.41
N LYS A 166 6.06 10.32 26.44
CA LYS A 166 6.75 9.02 26.52
C LYS A 166 6.73 8.26 25.19
N SER A 167 6.24 8.87 24.11
CA SER A 167 6.05 8.24 22.80
C SER A 167 5.28 6.91 22.83
N LEU A 168 4.40 6.77 23.82
CA LEU A 168 3.54 5.62 24.00
C LEU A 168 2.27 5.81 23.16
N LEU A 169 1.89 4.77 22.40
CA LEU A 169 0.67 4.69 21.60
C LEU A 169 -0.10 3.41 21.93
N TYR A 170 -1.42 3.52 21.92
CA TYR A 170 -2.30 2.35 21.90
C TYR A 170 -2.74 2.09 20.47
N LEU A 171 -2.56 0.85 20.01
CA LEU A 171 -2.83 0.46 18.63
C LEU A 171 -3.77 -0.74 18.58
N PRO A 172 -4.54 -0.89 17.49
CA PRO A 172 -5.22 -2.14 17.21
C PRO A 172 -4.17 -3.24 17.00
N HIS A 173 -4.33 -4.36 17.71
CA HIS A 173 -3.68 -5.61 17.40
C HIS A 173 -4.70 -6.56 16.79
N ILE A 174 -4.47 -6.98 15.55
CA ILE A 174 -5.35 -7.87 14.80
C ILE A 174 -4.72 -9.24 14.71
N SER A 175 -5.45 -10.24 15.20
CA SER A 175 -4.99 -11.62 15.29
C SER A 175 -6.03 -12.60 14.76
N LYS A 176 -5.59 -13.84 14.53
CA LYS A 176 -6.48 -14.92 14.12
C LYS A 176 -6.80 -15.81 15.32
N ASN A 177 -8.03 -15.72 15.83
CA ASN A 177 -8.55 -16.61 16.87
C ASN A 177 -10.01 -16.99 16.55
N ASN A 178 -10.21 -18.18 15.96
CA ASN A 178 -11.52 -18.63 15.43
C ASN A 178 -12.17 -17.62 14.45
N GLY A 179 -11.36 -16.77 13.81
CA GLY A 179 -11.78 -15.62 13.02
C GLY A 179 -10.76 -14.49 13.12
N VAL A 180 -11.04 -13.36 12.46
CA VAL A 180 -10.27 -12.13 12.63
C VAL A 180 -10.76 -11.44 13.90
N THR A 181 -9.88 -11.23 14.86
CA THR A 181 -10.17 -10.61 16.15
C THR A 181 -9.25 -9.43 16.39
N GLY A 182 -9.74 -8.44 17.14
CA GLY A 182 -8.97 -7.25 17.49
C GLY A 182 -8.88 -7.04 19.00
N GLU A 183 -7.71 -6.62 19.48
CA GLU A 183 -7.49 -6.13 20.84
C GLU A 183 -6.66 -4.85 20.86
N LYS A 184 -6.56 -4.22 22.04
CA LYS A 184 -5.72 -3.03 22.24
C LYS A 184 -4.34 -3.47 22.72
N VAL A 185 -3.30 -3.06 21.99
CA VAL A 185 -1.92 -3.23 22.42
C VAL A 185 -1.25 -1.89 22.71
N GLU A 186 -0.35 -1.87 23.68
CA GLU A 186 0.50 -0.73 23.98
C GLU A 186 1.84 -0.87 23.26
N ILE A 187 2.26 0.20 22.55
CA ILE A 187 3.55 0.25 21.87
C ILE A 187 4.31 1.50 22.31
N MET A 188 5.57 1.28 22.66
CA MET A 188 6.53 2.35 22.90
C MET A 188 7.29 2.66 21.61
N ILE A 189 7.10 3.85 21.07
CA ILE A 189 7.77 4.29 19.86
C ILE A 189 9.02 5.08 20.23
N LYS A 190 10.20 4.59 19.87
CA LYS A 190 11.43 5.41 19.96
C LYS A 190 11.44 6.37 18.77
N LYS A 191 11.60 7.66 19.08
CA LYS A 191 11.68 8.75 18.09
C LYS A 191 13.12 8.96 17.66
#